data_AF-A0A1X9Z971-F1
#
_entry.id   AF-A0A1X9Z971-F1
#
_cell.length_a   1.000
_cell.length_b   1.000
_cell.length_c   1.000
_cell.angle_alpha   90.00
_cell.angle_beta   90.00
_cell.angle_gamma   90.00
#
_symmetry.space_group_name_H-M   'P 1'
#
loop_
_entity.id
_entity.type
_entity.pdbx_description
1 polymer ?
#
loop_
_entity_poly.entity_id
_entity_poly.type
_entity_poly.pdbx_seq_one_letter_code
_entity_poly.pdbx_strand_id
1 'polypeptide(L)' 'MRVTLEISNFDEMEKLLSLFQTMKLENIKIISSQQDSKPNILKGDKALNPKELFGIWKDSPRNLEDIRDKAWDRKK' A
#
# COMPACT_ATOMS: atom_id res chain seq x y z
N MET A 1 22.86 29.75 -9.03
CA MET A 1 22.87 28.66 -10.02
C MET A 1 22.13 27.47 -9.40
N ARG A 2 21.18 26.85 -10.10
CA ARG A 2 20.41 25.71 -9.59
C ARG A 2 20.74 24.48 -10.44
N VAL A 3 21.25 23.43 -9.80
CA VAL A 3 21.55 22.14 -10.44
C VAL A 3 20.54 21.12 -9.90
N THR A 4 19.92 20.34 -10.78
CA THR A 4 18.99 19.27 -10.43
C THR A 4 19.59 17.96 -10.92
N LEU A 5 19.74 16.98 -10.03
CA LEU A 5 20.30 15.67 -10.32
C LEU A 5 19.20 14.64 -10.18
N GLU A 6 19.00 13.82 -11.20
CA GLU A 6 18.11 12.67 -11.17
C GLU A 6 18.94 11.43 -10.88
N ILE A 7 18.56 10.68 -9.84
CA ILE A 7 19.28 9.50 -9.38
C ILE A 7 18.29 8.34 -9.35
N SER A 8 18.61 7.26 -10.06
CA SER A 8 17.75 6.09 -10.19
C SER A 8 17.95 5.04 -9.08
N ASN A 9 19.10 5.10 -8.38
CA ASN A 9 19.50 4.12 -7.37
C ASN A 9 19.81 4.78 -6.01
N PHE A 10 19.34 4.17 -4.92
CA PHE A 10 19.50 4.68 -3.56
C PHE A 10 20.97 4.63 -3.09
N ASP A 11 21.72 3.58 -3.43
CA ASP A 11 23.13 3.45 -3.04
C ASP A 11 24.02 4.56 -3.63
N GLU A 12 23.66 5.03 -4.82
CA GLU A 12 24.35 6.15 -5.48
C GLU A 12 24.02 7.48 -4.80
N MET A 13 22.79 7.64 -4.31
CA MET A 13 22.39 8.80 -3.51
C MET A 13 23.22 8.89 -2.21
N GLU A 14 23.39 7.78 -1.49
CA GLU A 14 24.16 7.76 -0.24
C GLU A 14 25.62 8.17 -0.44
N LYS A 15 26.27 7.64 -1.48
CA LYS A 15 27.65 8.02 -1.84
C LYS A 15 27.75 9.50 -2.15
N LEU A 16 26.79 10.04 -2.89
CA LEU A 16 26.78 11.44 -3.29
C LEU A 16 26.51 12.38 -2.10
N LEU A 17 25.65 11.96 -1.16
CA LEU A 17 25.47 12.65 0.12
C LEU A 17 26.74 12.66 0.97
N SER A 18 27.47 11.54 1.03
CA SER A 18 28.75 11.47 1.75
C SER A 18 29.79 12.42 1.14
N LEU A 19 29.86 12.52 -0.18
CA LEU A 19 30.73 13.47 -0.87
C LEU A 19 30.38 14.92 -0.50
N PHE A 20 29.09 15.27 -0.51
CA PHE A 20 28.68 16.63 -0.15
C PHE A 20 28.93 16.98 1.32
N GLN A 21 28.85 16.01 2.23
CA GLN A 21 29.25 16.18 3.62
C GLN A 21 30.75 16.49 3.74
N THR A 22 31.62 15.81 2.97
CA THR A 22 33.07 16.10 2.97
C THR A 22 33.40 17.49 2.44
N MET A 23 32.60 18.01 1.51
CA MET A 23 32.76 19.34 0.93
C MET A 23 32.22 20.48 1.83
N LYS A 24 31.70 20.16 3.02
CA LYS A 24 31.12 21.12 3.99
C LYS A 24 30.04 22.02 3.37
N LEU A 25 29.19 21.46 2.52
CA LEU A 25 28.05 22.20 1.96
C LEU A 25 26.97 22.36 3.04
N GLU A 26 26.84 23.57 3.58
CA GLU A 26 25.94 23.86 4.72
C GLU A 26 24.44 23.77 4.38
N ASN A 27 24.06 23.75 3.10
CA ASN A 27 22.66 23.90 2.68
C ASN A 27 22.23 22.88 1.61
N ILE A 28 22.21 21.60 1.97
CA ILE A 28 21.65 20.54 1.11
C ILE A 28 20.18 20.33 1.49
N LYS A 29 19.27 20.72 0.60
CA LYS A 29 17.84 20.41 0.73
C LYS A 29 17.49 19.22 -0.16
N ILE A 30 17.33 18.05 0.45
CA ILE A 30 16.86 16.85 -0.26
C ILE A 30 15.35 17.01 -0.51
N ILE A 31 14.96 17.17 -1.76
CA ILE A 31 13.56 17.20 -2.18
C ILE A 31 13.26 15.82 -2.75
N SER A 32 12.79 14.91 -1.91
CA SER A 32 12.28 13.63 -2.39
C SER A 32 10.95 13.86 -3.10
N SER A 33 10.83 13.36 -4.33
CA SER A 33 9.57 13.27 -5.07
C SER A 33 8.74 12.06 -4.64
N GLN A 34 9.23 11.25 -3.70
CA GLN A 34 8.42 10.20 -3.06
C GLN A 34 7.42 10.87 -2.14
N GLN A 35 6.35 11.34 -2.75
CA GLN A 35 5.10 11.60 -2.09
C GLN A 35 4.73 10.27 -1.41
N ASP A 36 4.82 10.23 -0.08
CA ASP A 36 4.35 9.09 0.71
C ASP A 36 2.88 8.88 0.35
N SER A 37 2.62 8.06 -0.67
CA SER A 37 1.28 7.65 -1.05
C SER A 37 0.84 6.66 0.00
N LYS A 38 0.59 7.14 1.21
CA LYS A 38 -0.15 6.38 2.20
C LYS A 38 -1.50 6.11 1.55
N PRO A 39 -1.85 4.85 1.27
CA PRO A 39 -3.15 4.56 0.74
C PRO A 39 -4.15 5.10 1.77
N ASN A 40 -5.14 5.87 1.31
CA ASN A 40 -6.17 6.45 2.16
C ASN A 40 -7.15 5.33 2.60
N ILE A 41 -6.63 4.35 3.34
CA ILE A 41 -7.39 3.23 3.89
C ILE A 41 -7.98 3.73 5.20
N LEU A 42 -9.18 4.28 5.11
CA LEU A 42 -9.98 4.60 6.27
C LEU A 42 -10.65 3.31 6.77
N LYS A 43 -10.59 3.09 8.08
CA LYS A 43 -11.38 2.03 8.70
C LYS A 43 -12.86 2.38 8.51
N GLY A 44 -13.61 1.50 7.83
CA GLY A 44 -15.05 1.68 7.67
C GLY A 44 -15.77 1.70 9.02
N ASP A 45 -16.80 2.52 9.12
CA ASP A 45 -17.70 2.71 10.27
C ASP A 45 -18.93 1.77 10.22
N LYS A 46 -18.98 0.87 9.25
CA LYS A 46 -20.11 -0.03 9.05
C LYS A 46 -20.19 -1.07 10.17
N ALA A 47 -21.17 -0.89 11.07
CA ALA A 47 -21.59 -1.94 11.98
C ALA A 47 -22.37 -2.99 11.19
N LEU A 48 -21.86 -4.22 11.16
CA LEU A 48 -22.50 -5.35 10.48
C LEU A 48 -23.17 -6.24 11.53
N ASN A 49 -24.49 -6.44 11.41
CA ASN A 49 -25.22 -7.39 12.25
C ASN A 49 -24.96 -8.82 11.75
N PRO A 50 -24.28 -9.69 12.51
CA PRO A 50 -23.94 -11.04 12.05
C PRO A 50 -25.18 -11.89 11.77
N LYS A 51 -26.29 -11.65 12.49
CA LYS A 51 -27.55 -12.36 12.27
C LYS A 51 -28.19 -12.01 10.94
N GLU A 52 -28.02 -10.79 10.43
CA GLU A 52 -28.52 -10.40 9.11
C GLU A 52 -27.63 -10.95 7.99
N LEU A 53 -26.31 -10.94 8.21
CA LEU A 53 -25.33 -11.44 7.25
C LEU A 53 -25.39 -12.96 7.04
N PHE A 54 -25.54 -13.71 8.12
CA PHE A 54 -25.51 -15.17 8.08
C PHE A 54 -26.89 -15.79 8.33
N GLY A 55 -27.89 -15.00 8.70
CA GLY A 55 -29.28 -15.47 8.90
C GLY A 55 -29.97 -15.88 7.61
N ILE A 56 -29.48 -15.43 6.44
CA ILE A 56 -29.94 -15.90 5.13
C ILE A 56 -29.79 -17.41 4.92
N TRP A 57 -28.92 -18.07 5.70
CA TRP A 57 -28.69 -19.51 5.62
C TRP A 57 -29.29 -20.28 6.81
N LYS A 58 -30.08 -19.61 7.65
CA LYS A 58 -30.74 -20.26 8.81
C LYS A 58 -31.70 -21.36 8.37
N ASP A 59 -32.47 -21.10 7.30
CA ASP A 59 -33.49 -22.03 6.80
C ASP A 59 -32.96 -22.93 5.66
N SER A 60 -31.75 -22.66 5.17
CA SER A 60 -31.06 -23.47 4.16
C SER A 60 -29.55 -23.46 4.44
N PRO A 61 -29.09 -24.23 5.43
CA PRO A 61 -27.68 -24.30 5.76
C PRO A 61 -26.93 -24.89 4.57
N ARG A 62 -26.02 -24.10 4.00
CA ARG A 62 -25.15 -24.55 2.90
C ARG A 62 -23.87 -25.13 3.47
N ASN A 63 -23.42 -26.27 2.94
CA ASN A 63 -22.08 -26.75 3.24
C ASN A 63 -21.04 -25.80 2.64
N LEU A 64 -19.89 -25.68 3.31
CA LEU A 64 -18.79 -24.83 2.84
C LEU A 64 -18.30 -25.24 1.45
N GLU A 65 -18.40 -26.52 1.11
CA GLU A 65 -18.09 -27.08 -0.20
C GLU A 65 -19.01 -26.49 -1.29
N ASP A 66 -20.33 -26.52 -1.08
CA ASP A 66 -21.30 -25.97 -2.03
C ASP A 66 -21.15 -24.46 -2.25
N ILE A 67 -20.76 -23.73 -1.20
CA ILE A 67 -20.50 -22.27 -1.29
C ILE A 67 -19.27 -22.02 -2.16
N ARG A 68 -18.19 -22.80 -1.97
CA ARG A 68 -16.96 -22.65 -2.73
C ARG A 68 -17.18 -22.96 -4.20
N ASP A 69 -17.90 -24.03 -4.51
CA ASP A 69 -18.17 -24.44 -5.89
C ASP A 69 -19.04 -23.42 -6.63
N LYS A 70 -20.04 -22.83 -5.97
CA LYS A 70 -20.92 -21.81 -6.60
C LYS A 70 -20.31 -20.42 -6.67
N ALA A 71 -19.57 -20.00 -5.64
CA ALA A 71 -19.00 -18.64 -5.59
C ALA A 71 -17.74 -18.52 -6.45
N TRP A 72 -17.00 -19.61 -6.61
CA TRP A 72 -15.76 -19.64 -7.37
C TRP A 72 -15.95 -20.48 -8.62
N ASP A 73 -16.62 -19.92 -9.62
CA ASP A 73 -16.67 -20.47 -10.98
C ASP A 73 -15.26 -20.40 -11.60
N ARG A 74 -14.40 -21.35 -11.23
CA ARG A 74 -13.13 -21.59 -11.90
C ARG A 74 -13.47 -22.26 -13.23
N LYS A 75 -13.94 -21.47 -14.20
CA LYS A 75 -14.02 -21.91 -15.59
C LYS A 75 -12.65 -22.46 -15.98
N LYS A 76 -12.61 -23.76 -16.25
CA LYS A 76 -11.45 -24.48 -16.76
C LYS A 76 -11.46 -24.46 -18.28
#